data_AF-X5HNA7-F1
#
_entry.id   AF-X5HNA7-F1
#
_cell.length_a   1.000
_cell.length_b   1.000
_cell.length_c   1.000
_cell.angle_alpha   90.00
_cell.angle_beta   90.00
_cell.angle_gamma   90.00
#
_symmetry.space_group_name_H-M   'P 1'
#
loop_
_entity.id
_entity.type
_entity.pdbx_description
1 polymer ?
#
loop_
_entity_poly.entity_id
_entity_poly.type
_entity_poly.pdbx_seq_one_letter_code
_entity_poly.pdbx_strand_id
1 'polypeptide(L)' 'MSDLEAMRQAALRAVAEARVFALEAHRGDLLPEVDGLYAAYLDAPREMSALKNVLDAALSFSQRLGPPLATA' A
#
# COMPACT_ATOMS: atom_id res chain seq x y z
N MET A 1 -15.56 -14.51 7.64
CA MET A 1 -14.70 -13.38 7.26
C MET A 1 -15.60 -12.27 6.78
N SER A 2 -15.59 -11.12 7.44
CA SER A 2 -16.44 -9.97 7.08
C SER A 2 -15.83 -9.17 5.93
N ASP A 3 -16.65 -8.42 5.19
CA ASP A 3 -16.16 -7.50 4.14
C ASP A 3 -15.13 -6.50 4.68
N LEU A 4 -15.31 -6.08 5.94
CA LEU A 4 -14.39 -5.17 6.62
C LEU A 4 -13.02 -5.80 6.84
N GLU A 5 -12.96 -7.08 7.24
CA GLU A 5 -11.70 -7.82 7.36
C GLU A 5 -11.04 -8.05 6.01
N ALA A 6 -11.83 -8.36 4.97
CA ALA A 6 -11.33 -8.52 3.61
C ALA A 6 -10.69 -7.21 3.10
N MET A 7 -11.37 -6.07 3.31
CA MET A 7 -10.83 -4.75 2.95
C MET A 7 -9.58 -4.40 3.76
N ARG A 8 -9.56 -4.75 5.05
CA ARG A 8 -8.38 -4.53 5.90
C ARG A 8 -7.17 -5.31 5.41
N GLN A 9 -7.37 -6.58 5.04
CA GLN A 9 -6.31 -7.41 4.45
C GLN A 9 -5.87 -6.86 3.08
N ALA A 10 -6.80 -6.40 2.25
CA ALA A 10 -6.48 -5.79 0.95
C ALA A 10 -5.62 -4.52 1.11
N ALA A 11 -6.00 -3.61 2.01
CA ALA A 11 -5.25 -2.41 2.30
C ALA A 11 -3.83 -2.73 2.83
N LEU A 12 -3.71 -3.64 3.80
CA LEU A 12 -2.41 -4.07 4.33
C LEU A 12 -1.53 -4.67 3.24
N ARG A 13 -2.11 -5.54 2.40
CA ARG A 13 -1.40 -6.16 1.29
C ARG A 13 -0.89 -5.13 0.30
N ALA A 14 -1.71 -4.15 -0.09
CA ALA A 14 -1.30 -3.10 -1.02
C ALA A 14 -0.16 -2.23 -0.47
N VAL A 15 -0.17 -1.90 0.83
CA VAL A 15 0.94 -1.18 1.49
C VAL A 15 2.22 -2.02 1.51
N ALA A 16 2.11 -3.32 1.78
CA ALA A 16 3.26 -4.22 1.73
C ALA A 16 3.83 -4.35 0.30
N GLU A 17 2.97 -4.47 -0.71
CA GLU A 17 3.37 -4.50 -2.12
C GLU A 17 4.06 -3.19 -2.55
N ALA A 18 3.53 -2.04 -2.13
CA ALA A 18 4.18 -0.73 -2.34
C ALA A 18 5.61 -0.69 -1.78
N ARG A 19 5.83 -1.26 -0.59
CA ARG A 19 7.17 -1.38 0.02
C ARG A 19 8.10 -2.23 -0.82
N VAL A 20 7.63 -3.39 -1.27
CA VAL A 20 8.41 -4.30 -2.11
C VAL A 20 8.78 -3.62 -3.42
N PHE A 21 7.85 -2.96 -4.10
CA PHE A 21 8.14 -2.24 -5.35
C PHE A 21 9.12 -1.09 -5.16
N ALA A 22 9.02 -0.32 -4.07
CA ALA A 22 10.00 0.73 -3.78
C ALA A 22 11.42 0.16 -3.59
N LEU A 23 11.54 -1.00 -2.92
CA LEU A 23 12.81 -1.69 -2.74
C LEU A 23 13.35 -2.27 -4.05
N GLU A 24 12.51 -2.94 -4.84
CA GLU A 24 12.88 -3.52 -6.14
C GLU A 24 13.27 -2.45 -7.16
N ALA A 25 12.62 -1.28 -7.14
CA ALA A 25 12.97 -0.15 -7.97
C ALA A 25 14.24 0.60 -7.50
N HIS A 26 14.90 0.13 -6.42
CA HIS A 26 16.01 0.81 -5.75
C HIS A 26 15.69 2.27 -5.34
N ARG A 27 14.41 2.56 -5.10
CA ARG A 27 13.90 3.89 -4.72
C ARG A 27 13.82 4.03 -3.20
N GLY A 28 14.99 3.98 -2.56
CA GLY A 28 15.11 4.18 -1.11
C GLY A 28 14.57 5.55 -0.65
N ASP A 29 14.56 6.54 -1.55
CA ASP A 29 13.97 7.86 -1.35
C ASP A 29 12.45 7.84 -1.13
N LEU A 30 11.77 6.79 -1.56
CA LEU A 30 10.31 6.65 -1.46
C LEU A 30 9.85 5.76 -0.28
N LEU A 31 10.78 5.14 0.45
CA LEU A 31 10.45 4.36 1.65
C LEU A 31 9.71 5.17 2.73
N PRO A 32 10.05 6.45 3.00
CA PRO A 32 9.29 7.26 3.95
C PRO A 32 7.82 7.47 3.54
N GLU A 33 7.53 7.54 2.23
CA GLU A 33 6.16 7.66 1.73
C GLU A 33 5.36 6.37 1.99
N VAL A 34 6.00 5.21 1.81
CA VAL A 34 5.41 3.90 2.13
C VAL A 34 5.20 3.73 3.64
N ASP A 35 6.16 4.16 4.47
CA ASP A 35 6.00 4.17 5.92
C ASP A 35 4.82 5.08 6.35
N GLY A 36 4.61 6.19 5.63
CA GLY A 36 3.43 7.04 5.78
C GLY A 36 2.11 6.34 5.44
N LEU A 37 2.07 5.55 4.36
CA LEU A 37 0.90 4.72 4.02
C LEU A 37 0.63 3.65 5.09
N TYR A 38 1.67 3.05 5.67
CA TYR A 38 1.53 2.09 6.75
C TYR A 38 1.02 2.73 8.04
N ALA A 39 1.50 3.92 8.40
CA ALA A 39 0.96 4.69 9.52
C ALA A 39 -0.54 5.01 9.30
N ALA A 40 -0.91 5.48 8.09
CA ALA A 40 -2.30 5.75 7.74
C ALA A 40 -3.19 4.49 7.85
N TYR A 41 -2.67 3.31 7.50
CA TYR A 41 -3.37 2.03 7.72
C TYR A 41 -3.60 1.73 9.21
N LEU A 42 -2.60 1.97 10.07
CA LEU A 42 -2.70 1.71 11.51
C LEU A 42 -3.71 2.65 12.19
N ASP A 43 -3.71 3.92 11.78
CA ASP A 43 -4.58 4.97 12.31
C ASP A 43 -5.99 4.97 11.70
N ALA A 44 -6.20 4.23 10.61
CA ALA A 44 -7.49 4.19 9.93
C ALA A 44 -8.59 3.67 10.86
N PRO A 45 -9.72 4.41 11.00
CA PRO A 45 -10.88 3.91 11.74
C PRO A 45 -11.37 2.59 11.13
N ARG A 46 -12.07 1.77 11.93
CA ARG A 46 -12.58 0.44 11.55
C ARG A 46 -13.82 0.55 10.64
N GLU A 47 -13.66 1.26 9.53
CA GLU A 47 -14.71 1.59 8.59
C GLU A 47 -14.23 1.33 7.15
N MET A 48 -15.16 0.95 6.28
CA MET A 48 -14.84 0.53 4.92
C MET A 48 -14.21 1.66 4.09
N SER A 49 -14.73 2.89 4.23
CA SER A 49 -14.29 4.07 3.49
C SER A 49 -12.84 4.44 3.82
N ALA A 50 -12.47 4.42 5.10
CA ALA A 50 -11.12 4.74 5.54
C ALA A 50 -10.11 3.71 5.02
N LEU A 51 -10.41 2.42 5.15
CA LEU A 51 -9.55 1.36 4.62
C LEU A 51 -9.45 1.41 3.09
N LYS A 52 -10.54 1.75 2.39
CA LYS A 52 -10.55 1.95 0.94
C LYS A 52 -9.64 3.11 0.53
N ASN A 53 -9.65 4.22 1.26
CA ASN A 53 -8.77 5.36 0.96
C ASN A 53 -7.28 4.99 1.07
N VAL A 54 -6.92 4.21 2.09
CA VAL A 54 -5.56 3.69 2.26
C VAL A 54 -5.18 2.75 1.11
N LEU A 55 -6.08 1.83 0.74
CA LEU A 55 -5.91 0.93 -0.39
C LEU A 55 -5.68 1.70 -1.70
N ASP A 56 -6.55 2.66 -2.02
CA ASP A 56 -6.45 3.46 -3.25
C ASP A 56 -5.14 4.27 -3.29
N ALA A 57 -4.71 4.83 -2.15
CA ALA A 57 -3.45 5.56 -2.04
C ALA A 57 -2.23 4.64 -2.27
N ALA A 58 -2.23 3.44 -1.68
CA ALA A 58 -1.16 2.47 -1.87
C ALA A 58 -1.10 1.96 -3.32
N LEU A 59 -2.25 1.69 -3.94
CA LEU A 59 -2.32 1.31 -5.36
C LEU A 59 -1.82 2.43 -6.28
N SER A 60 -2.22 3.68 -6.01
CA SER A 60 -1.75 4.83 -6.79
C SER A 60 -0.24 5.06 -6.65
N PHE A 61 0.32 4.87 -5.46
CA PHE A 61 1.77 4.89 -5.24
C PHE A 61 2.48 3.83 -6.09
N SER A 62 2.03 2.58 -6.02
CA SER A 62 2.60 1.47 -6.80
C SER A 62 2.52 1.71 -8.31
N GLN A 63 1.43 2.30 -8.81
CA GLN A 63 1.30 2.64 -10.23
C GLN A 63 2.30 3.71 -10.69
N ARG A 64 2.62 4.69 -9.84
CA ARG A 64 3.62 5.73 -10.14
C ARG A 64 5.05 5.19 -10.22
N LEU A 65 5.35 4.12 -9.49
CA LEU A 65 6.63 3.42 -9.55
C LEU A 65 6.82 2.65 -10.88
N GLY A 66 5.74 2.39 -11.61
CA GLY A 66 5.73 1.48 -12.75
C GLY A 66 5.63 0.02 -12.30
N PRO A 67 5.31 -0.93 -13.22
CA PRO A 67 5.39 -2.34 -12.88
C PRO A 67 6.83 -2.65 -12.40
N PRO A 68 7.00 -3.55 -11.40
CA PRO A 68 8.33 -4.05 -11.09
C PRO A 68 8.93 -4.50 -12.42
N LEU A 69 10.20 -4.14 -12.67
CA LEU A 69 10.95 -4.69 -13.79
C LEU A 69 10.99 -6.20 -13.58
N ALA A 70 9.97 -6.90 -14.05
CA ALA A 70 9.91 -8.34 -14.05
C ALA A 70 11.19 -8.76 -14.78
N THR A 71 12.08 -9.40 -14.03
CA THR A 71 13.33 -10.01 -14.47
C THR A 71 13.19 -10.54 -15.89
N ALA A 72 13.98 -9.97 -16.81
CA ALA A 72 14.30 -10.56 -18.10
C ALA A 72 15.30 -11.71 -17.92
#